data_AF-A0A8K0QNE9-F1
#
_entry.id   AF-A0A8K0QNE9-F1
#
_cell.length_a   1.000
_cell.length_b   1.000
_cell.length_c   1.000
_cell.angle_alpha   90.00
_cell.angle_beta   90.00
_cell.angle_gamma   90.00
#
_symmetry.space_group_name_H-M   'P 1'
#
loop_
_entity.id
_entity.type
_entity.pdbx_description
1 polymer ?
#
loop_
_entity_poly.entity_id
_entity_poly.type
_entity_poly.pdbx_seq_one_letter_code
_entity_poly.pdbx_strand_id
1 'polypeptide(L)'
;MSLSDQDLEAVRQKQKPRTYLRSPPQYKPSQCTPLFLAAFTRRGAGCCIHTHSQWAVLVTLLLEAQGPGKDKVFEINNLEQIKGFGRGMTKVGNLGYHDTLRIPVIENTPHEEDLTEYLEEAMEKYPDAYAVLVRRHGVYVWGDNVHKAKTQCESLDYLFQLAVEMKKLGLPWITEITQIAPQRT
;
A
#
# COMPACT_ATOMS: atom_id res chain seq x y z
N MET A 1 11.77 -18.50 14.54
CA MET A 1 13.10 -18.94 14.05
C MET A 1 13.66 -17.76 13.28
N SER A 2 14.73 -17.14 13.76
CA SER A 2 15.46 -16.12 13.00
C SER A 2 16.17 -16.81 11.85
N LEU A 3 15.99 -16.32 10.63
CA LEU A 3 16.81 -16.72 9.49
C LEU A 3 18.26 -16.34 9.80
N SER A 4 19.19 -17.25 9.50
CA SER A 4 20.62 -17.00 9.72
C SER A 4 21.13 -15.97 8.71
N ASP A 5 22.24 -15.28 9.03
CA ASP A 5 22.86 -14.33 8.09
C ASP A 5 23.21 -14.98 6.73
N GLN A 6 23.45 -16.30 6.73
CA GLN A 6 23.67 -17.08 5.50
C GLN A 6 22.40 -17.27 4.66
N ASP A 7 21.23 -17.35 5.30
CA ASP A 7 19.94 -17.45 4.61
C ASP A 7 19.58 -16.11 3.95
N LEU A 8 19.92 -14.98 4.59
CA LEU A 8 19.76 -13.64 4.04
C LEU A 8 20.69 -13.39 2.83
N GLU A 9 21.94 -13.85 2.90
CA GLU A 9 22.93 -13.78 1.81
C GLU A 9 22.48 -14.60 0.58
N ALA A 10 21.88 -15.78 0.81
CA ALA A 10 21.38 -16.65 -0.25
C ALA A 10 20.12 -16.10 -0.96
N VAL A 11 19.29 -15.33 -0.26
CA VAL A 11 18.15 -14.60 -0.86
C VAL A 11 18.67 -13.44 -1.72
N ARG A 12 19.69 -12.71 -1.27
CA ARG A 12 20.39 -11.68 -2.07
C ARG A 12 20.99 -12.22 -3.37
N GLN A 13 21.49 -13.46 -3.37
CA GLN A 13 22.14 -14.09 -4.53
C GLN A 13 21.21 -14.51 -5.69
N LYS A 14 19.87 -14.39 -5.57
CA LYS A 14 18.94 -14.88 -6.61
C LYS A 14 18.50 -13.85 -7.66
N GLN A 15 18.82 -12.57 -7.52
CA GLN A 15 18.48 -11.59 -8.55
C GLN A 15 19.66 -11.42 -9.53
N LYS A 16 19.45 -11.80 -10.80
CA LYS A 16 20.40 -11.45 -11.88
C LYS A 16 20.70 -9.95 -11.79
N PRO A 17 21.96 -9.52 -11.92
CA PRO A 17 22.30 -8.11 -11.94
C PRO A 17 21.47 -7.42 -13.03
N ARG A 18 20.62 -6.47 -12.61
CA ARG A 18 19.78 -5.70 -13.53
C ARG A 18 20.64 -4.62 -14.17
N THR A 19 20.83 -4.69 -15.48
CA THR A 19 21.60 -3.70 -16.22
C THR A 19 20.65 -2.63 -16.76
N TYR A 20 20.91 -1.37 -16.45
CA TYR A 20 20.22 -0.25 -17.10
C TYR A 20 20.61 -0.21 -18.58
N LEU A 21 19.62 -0.37 -19.46
CA LEU A 21 19.87 -0.31 -20.91
C LEU A 21 20.21 1.11 -21.37
N ARG A 22 19.64 2.12 -20.70
CA ARG A 22 19.86 3.55 -20.95
C ARG A 22 19.74 4.29 -19.62
N SER A 23 20.71 5.15 -19.35
CA SER A 23 20.68 6.13 -18.26
C SER A 23 21.34 7.42 -18.74
N PRO A 24 20.85 8.60 -18.33
CA PRO A 24 21.56 9.83 -18.62
C PRO A 24 22.96 9.79 -18.00
N PRO A 25 24.02 10.31 -18.65
CA PRO A 25 25.40 10.19 -18.16
C PRO A 25 25.62 10.78 -16.75
N GLN A 26 24.79 11.72 -16.34
CA GLN A 26 24.93 12.49 -15.11
C GLN A 26 23.83 12.19 -14.07
N TYR A 27 22.79 11.44 -14.43
CA TYR A 27 21.65 11.19 -13.55
C TYR A 27 21.57 9.72 -13.15
N LYS A 28 21.26 9.51 -11.88
CA LYS A 28 20.94 8.18 -11.35
C LYS A 28 19.44 7.92 -11.49
N PRO A 29 19.03 6.65 -11.69
CA PRO A 29 17.64 6.23 -11.59
C PRO A 29 17.02 6.63 -10.26
N SER A 30 15.68 6.73 -10.25
CA SER A 30 14.95 7.02 -9.02
C SER A 30 15.31 6.01 -7.95
N GLN A 31 15.46 6.54 -6.76
CA GLN A 31 15.69 5.86 -5.53
C GLN A 31 14.53 4.89 -5.16
N CYS A 32 13.31 5.18 -5.66
CA CYS A 32 12.14 4.31 -5.62
C CYS A 32 12.19 3.11 -6.59
N THR A 33 13.20 2.99 -7.48
CA THR A 33 13.24 1.97 -8.53
C THR A 33 13.08 0.54 -8.00
N PRO A 34 13.79 0.11 -6.93
CA PRO A 34 13.63 -1.23 -6.37
C PRO A 34 12.20 -1.50 -5.89
N LEU A 35 11.55 -0.50 -5.30
CA LEU A 35 10.18 -0.59 -4.80
C LEU A 35 9.16 -0.72 -5.94
N PHE A 36 9.33 0.03 -7.04
CA PHE A 36 8.51 -0.15 -8.24
C PHE A 36 8.70 -1.53 -8.85
N LEU A 37 9.94 -2.02 -8.89
CA LEU A 37 10.23 -3.36 -9.39
C LEU A 37 9.59 -4.45 -8.52
N ALA A 38 9.48 -4.26 -7.20
CA ALA A 38 8.74 -5.18 -6.34
C ALA A 38 7.26 -5.25 -6.75
N ALA A 39 6.58 -4.12 -6.97
CA ALA A 39 5.20 -4.12 -7.45
C ALA A 39 5.05 -4.84 -8.82
N PHE A 40 5.95 -4.58 -9.78
CA PHE A 40 5.91 -5.24 -11.08
C PHE A 40 6.14 -6.75 -11.01
N THR A 41 7.11 -7.19 -10.19
CA THR A 41 7.53 -8.59 -10.14
C THR A 41 6.68 -9.44 -9.20
N ARG A 42 6.27 -8.88 -8.05
CA ARG A 42 5.50 -9.58 -7.01
C ARG A 42 3.99 -9.49 -7.23
N ARG A 43 3.50 -8.42 -7.86
CA ARG A 43 2.06 -8.18 -8.04
C ARG A 43 1.60 -8.18 -9.50
N GLY A 44 2.52 -8.41 -10.45
CA GLY A 44 2.19 -8.39 -11.87
C GLY A 44 1.61 -7.04 -12.32
N ALA A 45 1.96 -5.96 -11.62
CA ALA A 45 1.43 -4.64 -11.90
C ALA A 45 1.78 -4.19 -13.33
N GLY A 46 0.91 -3.40 -13.96
CA GLY A 46 1.24 -2.67 -15.19
C GLY A 46 1.64 -1.22 -14.92
N CYS A 47 1.35 -0.70 -13.72
CA CYS A 47 1.76 0.62 -13.27
C CYS A 47 1.90 0.65 -11.75
N CYS A 48 2.88 1.40 -11.25
CA CYS A 48 3.01 1.76 -9.84
C CYS A 48 3.15 3.29 -9.72
N ILE A 49 2.43 3.86 -8.76
CA ILE A 49 2.43 5.29 -8.45
C ILE A 49 2.91 5.44 -7.01
N HIS A 50 3.79 6.41 -6.80
CA HIS A 50 4.23 6.82 -5.49
C HIS A 50 3.90 8.29 -5.27
N THR A 51 3.33 8.61 -4.10
CA THR A 51 3.06 9.99 -3.71
C THR A 51 3.54 10.24 -2.29
N HIS A 52 3.97 11.47 -2.04
CA HIS A 52 4.21 12.00 -0.69
C HIS A 52 3.00 12.81 -0.23
N SER A 53 1.79 12.24 -0.39
CA SER A 53 0.55 12.92 0.00
C SER A 53 0.59 13.26 1.49
N GLN A 54 0.24 14.51 1.81
CA GLN A 54 0.10 14.96 3.19
C GLN A 54 -0.94 14.13 3.95
N TRP A 55 -2.01 13.69 3.27
CA TRP A 55 -3.06 12.87 3.88
C TRP A 55 -2.56 11.46 4.21
N ALA A 56 -1.79 10.85 3.31
CA ALA A 56 -1.13 9.56 3.56
C ALA A 56 -0.22 9.66 4.79
N VAL A 57 0.63 10.69 4.85
CA VAL A 57 1.53 10.94 5.99
C VAL A 57 0.73 11.10 7.29
N LEU A 58 -0.30 11.95 7.31
CA LEU A 58 -1.12 12.18 8.50
C LEU A 58 -1.83 10.91 8.99
N VAL A 59 -2.36 10.08 8.09
CA VAL A 59 -2.95 8.79 8.47
C VAL A 59 -1.92 7.90 9.17
N THR A 60 -0.70 7.82 8.66
CA THR A 60 0.35 7.01 9.31
C THR A 60 0.72 7.52 10.70
N LEU A 61 0.69 8.84 10.93
CA LEU A 61 0.94 9.46 12.23
C LEU A 61 -0.23 9.24 13.20
N LEU A 62 -1.47 9.32 12.72
CA LEU A 62 -2.66 9.02 13.52
C LEU A 62 -2.69 7.56 13.97
N LEU A 63 -2.21 6.64 13.14
CA LEU A 63 -2.04 5.23 13.48
C LEU A 63 -0.91 5.03 14.51
N GLU A 64 0.22 5.70 14.33
CA GLU A 64 1.34 5.68 15.30
C GLU A 64 0.88 6.13 16.69
N ALA A 65 0.10 7.20 16.76
CA ALA A 65 -0.42 7.76 18.01
C ALA A 65 -1.43 6.84 18.75
N GLN A 66 -2.00 5.83 18.08
CA GLN A 66 -2.87 4.85 18.72
C GLN A 66 -2.11 3.78 19.51
N GLY A 67 -0.78 3.71 19.34
CA GLY A 67 0.11 2.82 20.07
C GLY A 67 0.37 1.48 19.37
N PRO A 68 1.32 0.68 19.90
CA PRO A 68 1.77 -0.55 19.28
C PRO A 68 0.63 -1.56 19.05
N GLY A 69 0.61 -2.18 17.87
CA GLY A 69 -0.35 -3.22 17.50
C GLY A 69 -1.60 -2.68 16.79
N LYS A 70 -1.87 -1.38 16.88
CA LYS A 70 -2.92 -0.68 16.11
C LYS A 70 -2.34 0.22 15.01
N ASP A 71 -1.02 0.18 14.82
CA ASP A 71 -0.27 1.10 13.99
C ASP A 71 0.13 0.51 12.62
N LYS A 72 -0.14 -0.79 12.39
CA LYS A 72 0.38 -1.56 11.25
C LYS A 72 -0.54 -1.65 10.04
N VAL A 73 -1.82 -1.28 10.19
CA VAL A 73 -2.81 -1.34 9.12
C VAL A 73 -3.75 -0.15 9.23
N PHE A 74 -3.95 0.55 8.12
CA PHE A 74 -5.06 1.47 7.96
C PHE A 74 -6.31 0.70 7.53
N GLU A 75 -7.40 0.82 8.28
CA GLU A 75 -8.68 0.19 7.96
C GLU A 75 -9.79 1.23 7.92
N ILE A 76 -10.65 1.15 6.89
CA ILE A 76 -11.84 1.99 6.74
C ILE A 76 -12.94 1.22 6.00
N ASN A 77 -14.21 1.37 6.42
CA ASN A 77 -15.36 0.67 5.83
C ASN A 77 -16.55 1.61 5.56
N ASN A 78 -17.59 1.08 4.92
CA ASN A 78 -18.88 1.78 4.73
C ASN A 78 -18.76 3.11 3.95
N LEU A 79 -17.91 3.15 2.92
CA LEU A 79 -17.68 4.33 2.08
C LEU A 79 -17.62 3.94 0.60
N GLU A 80 -18.25 4.74 -0.26
CA GLU A 80 -18.32 4.45 -1.71
C GLU A 80 -16.95 4.36 -2.39
N GLN A 81 -15.98 5.14 -1.94
CA GLN A 81 -14.64 5.16 -2.55
C GLN A 81 -13.87 3.84 -2.39
N ILE A 82 -14.26 2.95 -1.48
CA ILE A 82 -13.61 1.64 -1.36
C ILE A 82 -13.94 0.72 -2.55
N LYS A 83 -15.01 1.01 -3.31
CA LYS A 83 -15.36 0.26 -4.53
C LYS A 83 -14.35 0.45 -5.67
N GLY A 84 -13.40 1.39 -5.53
CA GLY A 84 -12.27 1.55 -6.45
C GLY A 84 -11.24 0.42 -6.38
N PHE A 85 -11.28 -0.43 -5.35
CA PHE A 85 -10.29 -1.48 -5.11
C PHE A 85 -10.86 -2.87 -5.45
N GLY A 86 -10.01 -3.72 -6.02
CA GLY A 86 -10.31 -5.13 -6.20
C GLY A 86 -10.42 -5.86 -4.86
N ARG A 87 -11.10 -7.01 -4.83
CA ARG A 87 -11.12 -7.89 -3.65
C ARG A 87 -9.79 -8.60 -3.37
N GLY A 88 -8.80 -8.40 -4.25
CA GLY A 88 -7.50 -9.03 -4.24
C GLY A 88 -7.18 -9.72 -5.57
N MET A 89 -5.95 -10.19 -5.73
CA MET A 89 -5.48 -10.71 -7.02
C MET A 89 -6.14 -12.04 -7.44
N THR A 90 -6.63 -12.82 -6.49
CA THR A 90 -7.22 -14.15 -6.75
C THR A 90 -8.75 -14.14 -6.79
N LYS A 91 -9.38 -13.01 -6.46
CA LYS A 91 -10.82 -12.87 -6.32
C LYS A 91 -11.39 -12.02 -7.44
N VAL A 92 -12.61 -12.34 -7.88
CA VAL A 92 -13.31 -11.57 -8.91
C VAL A 92 -14.08 -10.43 -8.27
N GLY A 93 -14.00 -9.26 -8.91
CA GLY A 93 -14.79 -8.08 -8.54
C GLY A 93 -14.09 -7.14 -7.56
N ASN A 94 -14.78 -6.04 -7.27
CA ASN A 94 -14.32 -4.99 -6.39
C ASN A 94 -14.92 -5.13 -4.99
N LEU A 95 -14.34 -4.42 -4.03
CA LEU A 95 -14.96 -4.25 -2.73
C LEU A 95 -16.35 -3.63 -2.90
N GLY A 96 -17.31 -4.11 -2.12
CA GLY A 96 -18.63 -3.51 -1.97
C GLY A 96 -18.61 -2.40 -0.93
N TYR A 97 -19.70 -1.63 -0.84
CA TYR A 97 -19.85 -0.53 0.11
C TYR A 97 -19.62 -0.96 1.57
N HIS A 98 -20.09 -2.16 1.95
CA HIS A 98 -19.96 -2.70 3.31
C HIS A 98 -18.64 -3.44 3.58
N ASP A 99 -17.78 -3.60 2.57
CA ASP A 99 -16.49 -4.25 2.77
C ASP A 99 -15.54 -3.31 3.55
N THR A 100 -14.42 -3.85 4.03
CA THR A 100 -13.39 -3.07 4.72
C THR A 100 -12.13 -3.02 3.86
N LEU A 101 -11.71 -1.81 3.49
CA LEU A 101 -10.42 -1.59 2.85
C LEU A 101 -9.31 -1.68 3.90
N ARG A 102 -8.23 -2.40 3.58
CA ARG A 102 -7.07 -2.59 4.45
C ARG A 102 -5.79 -2.25 3.71
N ILE A 103 -5.06 -1.25 4.19
CA ILE A 103 -3.78 -0.84 3.63
C ILE A 103 -2.68 -1.04 4.68
N PRO A 104 -1.69 -1.92 4.46
CA PRO A 104 -0.59 -2.11 5.39
C PRO A 104 0.25 -0.84 5.52
N VAL A 105 0.80 -0.63 6.72
CA VAL A 105 1.73 0.45 7.06
C VAL A 105 3.07 -0.17 7.46
N ILE A 106 4.13 0.21 6.75
CA ILE A 106 5.51 -0.14 7.09
C ILE A 106 6.25 1.07 7.64
N GLU A 107 7.30 0.81 8.41
CA GLU A 107 8.18 1.88 8.90
C GLU A 107 9.06 2.40 7.77
N ASN A 108 9.37 3.69 7.81
CA ASN A 108 10.36 4.27 6.92
C ASN A 108 11.77 3.90 7.39
N THR A 109 12.68 3.72 6.45
CA THR A 109 14.10 3.47 6.71
C THR A 109 14.94 4.61 6.10
N PRO A 110 16.11 4.92 6.68
CA PRO A 110 17.03 5.91 6.10
C PRO A 110 17.59 5.49 4.74
N HIS A 111 17.64 4.18 4.48
CA HIS A 111 18.13 3.58 3.25
C HIS A 111 16.99 2.82 2.56
N GLU A 112 16.68 3.20 1.32
CA GLU A 112 15.55 2.62 0.57
C GLU A 112 15.78 1.17 0.12
N GLU A 113 17.04 0.72 0.09
CA GLU A 113 17.37 -0.68 -0.16
C GLU A 113 16.70 -1.57 0.89
N ASP A 114 16.77 -1.17 2.16
CA ASP A 114 16.12 -1.87 3.28
C ASP A 114 14.59 -1.78 3.18
N LEU A 115 14.05 -0.67 2.64
CA LEU A 115 12.61 -0.46 2.50
C LEU A 115 11.97 -1.49 1.55
N THR A 116 12.74 -1.99 0.59
CA THR A 116 12.26 -2.96 -0.40
C THR A 116 11.87 -4.28 0.26
N GLU A 117 12.65 -4.77 1.22
CA GLU A 117 12.37 -6.03 1.93
C GLU A 117 11.08 -5.93 2.76
N TYR A 118 10.90 -4.82 3.49
CA TYR A 118 9.67 -4.57 4.25
C TYR A 118 8.44 -4.40 3.34
N LEU A 119 8.62 -3.78 2.17
CA LEU A 119 7.55 -3.65 1.17
C LEU A 119 7.14 -5.03 0.64
N GLU A 120 8.11 -5.88 0.29
CA GLU A 120 7.85 -7.25 -0.18
C GLU A 120 7.18 -8.11 0.90
N GLU A 121 7.63 -8.02 2.16
CA GLU A 121 7.00 -8.72 3.28
C GLU A 121 5.54 -8.25 3.48
N ALA A 122 5.31 -6.94 3.46
CA ALA A 122 3.96 -6.37 3.58
C ALA A 122 3.07 -6.80 2.41
N MET A 123 3.62 -6.85 1.20
CA MET A 123 2.92 -7.42 0.05
C MET A 123 2.48 -8.86 0.39
N GLU A 124 3.37 -9.77 0.77
CA GLU A 124 2.98 -11.18 0.98
C GLU A 124 2.05 -11.41 2.17
N LYS A 125 2.16 -10.60 3.22
CA LYS A 125 1.23 -10.64 4.35
C LYS A 125 -0.17 -10.15 3.98
N TYR A 126 -0.27 -9.23 3.01
CA TYR A 126 -1.51 -8.63 2.55
C TYR A 126 -1.68 -8.84 1.03
N PRO A 127 -1.96 -10.08 0.57
CA PRO A 127 -2.02 -10.40 -0.86
C PRO A 127 -3.18 -9.70 -1.59
N ASP A 128 -4.19 -9.26 -0.84
CA ASP A 128 -5.36 -8.54 -1.38
C ASP A 128 -5.14 -7.01 -1.41
N ALA A 129 -4.00 -6.50 -0.92
CA ALA A 129 -3.70 -5.08 -0.94
C ALA A 129 -3.20 -4.60 -2.30
N TYR A 130 -3.56 -3.35 -2.64
CA TYR A 130 -3.09 -2.65 -3.85
C TYR A 130 -2.19 -1.46 -3.52
N ALA A 131 -1.88 -1.27 -2.25
CA ALA A 131 -1.01 -0.21 -1.79
C ALA A 131 -0.31 -0.57 -0.48
N VAL A 132 0.81 0.11 -0.22
CA VAL A 132 1.48 0.13 1.09
C VAL A 132 1.73 1.58 1.49
N LEU A 133 1.36 1.94 2.71
CA LEU A 133 1.73 3.18 3.35
C LEU A 133 3.12 3.04 3.98
N VAL A 134 3.97 4.05 3.79
CA VAL A 134 5.28 4.15 4.44
C VAL A 134 5.19 5.28 5.46
N ARG A 135 5.37 4.96 6.74
CA ARG A 135 5.17 5.90 7.85
C ARG A 135 6.01 7.16 7.66
N ARG A 136 5.42 8.34 7.84
CA ARG A 136 6.10 9.65 7.70
C ARG A 136 6.70 9.92 6.30
N HIS A 137 6.29 9.16 5.27
CA HIS A 137 6.84 9.27 3.92
C HIS A 137 5.72 9.43 2.88
N GLY A 138 4.82 8.45 2.75
CA GLY A 138 3.80 8.48 1.71
C GLY A 138 3.17 7.12 1.44
N VAL A 139 2.78 6.89 0.18
CA VAL A 139 2.12 5.66 -0.25
C VAL A 139 2.68 5.17 -1.58
N TYR A 140 2.77 3.85 -1.74
CA TYR A 140 2.99 3.16 -3.01
C TYR A 140 1.70 2.45 -3.40
N VAL A 141 1.22 2.68 -4.63
CA VAL A 141 -0.05 2.15 -5.15
C VAL A 141 0.24 1.46 -6.48
N TRP A 142 -0.35 0.31 -6.75
CA TRP A 142 -0.14 -0.42 -8.00
C TRP A 142 -1.43 -0.96 -8.59
N GLY A 143 -1.45 -1.10 -9.91
CA GLY A 143 -2.59 -1.68 -10.62
C GLY A 143 -2.19 -2.25 -11.99
N ASP A 144 -3.10 -2.99 -12.61
CA ASP A 144 -2.87 -3.70 -13.87
C ASP A 144 -2.51 -2.75 -15.03
N ASN A 145 -2.89 -1.49 -14.93
CA ASN A 145 -2.55 -0.44 -15.88
C ASN A 145 -2.57 0.93 -15.21
N VAL A 146 -2.13 1.95 -15.94
CA VAL A 146 -2.05 3.33 -15.44
C VAL A 146 -3.40 3.89 -14.99
N HIS A 147 -4.50 3.54 -15.66
CA HIS A 147 -5.83 4.02 -15.28
C HIS A 147 -6.25 3.44 -13.93
N LYS A 148 -6.10 2.12 -13.73
CA LYS A 148 -6.41 1.47 -12.46
C LYS A 148 -5.54 1.99 -11.33
N ALA A 149 -4.22 2.07 -11.53
CA ALA A 149 -3.30 2.58 -10.50
C ALA A 149 -3.64 4.02 -10.12
N LYS A 150 -3.95 4.88 -11.10
CA LYS A 150 -4.36 6.26 -10.87
C LYS A 150 -5.68 6.35 -10.12
N THR A 151 -6.71 5.63 -10.55
CA THR A 151 -8.02 5.62 -9.87
C THR A 151 -7.90 5.17 -8.43
N GLN A 152 -7.16 4.10 -8.16
CA GLN A 152 -6.90 3.62 -6.80
C GLN A 152 -6.13 4.65 -5.97
N CYS A 153 -5.14 5.33 -6.57
CA CYS A 153 -4.39 6.39 -5.91
C CYS A 153 -5.28 7.58 -5.52
N GLU A 154 -6.19 7.99 -6.41
CA GLU A 154 -7.16 9.08 -6.13
C GLU A 154 -8.17 8.67 -5.07
N SER A 155 -8.70 7.45 -5.13
CA SER A 155 -9.59 6.91 -4.09
C SER A 155 -8.91 6.81 -2.73
N LEU A 156 -7.63 6.39 -2.68
CA LEU A 156 -6.86 6.38 -1.44
C LEU A 156 -6.67 7.78 -0.88
N ASP A 157 -6.27 8.75 -1.71
CA ASP A 157 -6.02 10.11 -1.25
C ASP A 157 -7.28 10.75 -0.67
N TYR A 158 -8.44 10.53 -1.32
CA TYR A 158 -9.75 10.90 -0.79
C TYR A 158 -10.03 10.23 0.57
N LEU A 159 -9.84 8.91 0.67
CA LEU A 159 -10.12 8.16 1.89
C LEU A 159 -9.20 8.58 3.04
N PHE A 160 -7.94 8.90 2.75
CA PHE A 160 -7.00 9.40 3.75
C PHE A 160 -7.39 10.78 4.26
N GLN A 161 -7.77 11.70 3.37
CA GLN A 161 -8.28 13.01 3.77
C GLN A 161 -9.52 12.87 4.65
N LEU A 162 -10.49 12.06 4.21
CA LEU A 162 -11.70 11.82 4.96
C LEU A 162 -11.42 11.17 6.31
N ALA A 163 -10.51 10.20 6.39
CA ALA A 163 -10.10 9.57 7.65
C ALA A 163 -9.52 10.58 8.65
N VAL A 164 -8.69 11.52 8.18
CA VAL A 164 -8.17 12.61 9.01
C VAL A 164 -9.29 13.51 9.52
N GLU A 165 -10.22 13.93 8.67
CA GLU A 165 -11.36 14.77 9.07
C GLU A 165 -12.32 14.04 10.02
N MET A 166 -12.63 12.76 9.75
CA MET A 166 -13.40 11.90 10.65
C MET A 166 -12.76 11.86 12.04
N LYS A 167 -11.43 11.68 12.11
CA LYS A 167 -10.71 11.64 13.38
C LYS A 167 -10.79 12.98 14.13
N LYS A 168 -10.68 14.11 13.44
CA LYS A 168 -10.86 15.45 14.03
C LYS A 168 -12.26 15.65 14.60
N LEU A 169 -13.27 15.09 13.93
CA LEU A 169 -14.68 15.15 14.34
C LEU A 169 -15.08 14.07 15.36
N GLY A 170 -14.15 13.21 15.79
CA GLY A 170 -14.44 12.11 16.72
C GLY A 170 -15.23 10.95 16.11
N LEU A 171 -15.28 10.83 14.79
CA LEU A 171 -15.96 9.75 14.07
C LEU A 171 -15.01 8.55 13.89
N PRO A 172 -15.48 7.30 14.12
CA PRO A 172 -14.68 6.10 13.92
C PRO A 172 -14.55 5.74 12.44
N TRP A 173 -13.38 5.22 12.02
CA TRP A 173 -13.15 4.74 10.65
C TRP A 173 -13.85 3.42 10.33
N ILE A 174 -14.13 2.62 11.37
CA ILE A 174 -14.83 1.36 11.28
C ILE A 174 -16.15 1.50 12.03
N THR A 175 -17.24 1.18 11.33
CA THR A 175 -18.60 1.19 11.87
C THR A 175 -19.34 -0.08 11.50
N GLU A 176 -20.33 -0.44 12.31
CA GLU A 176 -21.34 -1.44 11.98
C GLU A 176 -22.61 -0.69 11.56
N ILE A 177 -23.02 -0.86 10.30
CA ILE A 177 -24.24 -0.22 9.78
C ILE A 177 -25.25 -1.28 9.38
N THR A 178 -26.52 -1.02 9.70
CA THR A 178 -27.62 -1.92 9.34
C THR A 178 -27.80 -1.95 7.82
N GLN A 179 -27.79 -3.15 7.23
CA GLN A 179 -28.10 -3.31 5.81
C GLN A 179 -29.61 -3.14 5.59
N ILE A 180 -29.99 -2.08 4.88
CA ILE A 180 -31.41 -1.72 4.65
C ILE A 180 -31.99 -2.44 3.43
N ALA A 181 -31.14 -2.96 2.53
CA ALA A 181 -31.55 -3.67 1.31
C ALA A 181 -30.93 -5.07 1.23
N PRO A 182 -31.65 -6.06 0.65
CA PRO A 182 -31.12 -7.41 0.47
C PRO A 182 -29.89 -7.42 -0.46
N GLN A 183 -28.91 -8.28 -0.17
CA GLN A 183 -27.75 -8.48 -1.04
C GLN A 183 -28.22 -9.00 -2.40
N ARG A 184 -27.88 -8.27 -3.47
CA ARG A 184 -28.07 -8.74 -4.84
C ARG A 184 -26.90 -9.69 -5.16
N THR A 185 -27.21 -10.98 -5.30
CA THR A 185 -26.29 -12.03 -5.76
C THR A 185 -25.90 -11.83 -7.22
#